data_AF-A0A961U4F8-F1
#
_entry.id   AF-A0A961U4F8-F1
#
_cell.length_a   1.000
_cell.length_b   1.000
_cell.length_c   1.000
_cell.angle_alpha   90.00
_cell.angle_beta   90.00
_cell.angle_gamma   90.00
#
_symmetry.space_group_name_H-M   'P 1'
#
loop_
_entity.id
_entity.type
_entity.pdbx_description
1 polymer ?
#
loop_
_entity_poly.entity_id
_entity_poly.type
_entity_poly.pdbx_seq_one_letter_code
_entity_poly.pdbx_strand_id
1 'polypeptide(L)'
;WGRECISHNERTLEFIAGEDSVDVVVIVSPFTGLRLSVLLADGTRLAPGDHTELGVNAFAAAVQRIRAAGKRVVFISPVPSNGKDIGKCVVGAMIYKLAEDFCDFHRSGDATGGGRAAFMRQVEGFVPILSLDAMICPDDVCDTYRDGVLMYRDEGHLTKEGSGLLGRLYGLSQKAFEVAR
;
A
#
# COMPACT_ATOMS: atom_id res chain seq x y z
N TRP A 1 9.77 -17.26 7.19
CA TRP A 1 9.16 -15.97 6.81
C TRP A 1 10.17 -14.83 6.65
N GLY A 2 10.81 -14.26 7.69
CA GLY A 2 11.65 -13.05 7.52
C GLY A 2 12.83 -13.20 6.53
N ARG A 3 13.57 -14.33 6.60
CA ARG A 3 14.64 -14.65 5.63
C ARG A 3 14.12 -14.84 4.20
N GLU A 4 12.93 -15.42 4.05
CA GLU A 4 12.31 -15.62 2.74
C GLU A 4 11.87 -14.28 2.14
N CYS A 5 11.40 -13.34 2.96
CA CYS A 5 11.09 -11.98 2.53
C CYS A 5 12.34 -11.27 1.99
N ILE A 6 13.47 -11.33 2.71
CA ILE A 6 14.75 -10.76 2.25
C ILE A 6 15.17 -11.42 0.94
N SER A 7 15.19 -12.75 0.87
CA SER A 7 15.55 -13.48 -0.35
C SER A 7 14.61 -13.21 -1.53
N HIS A 8 13.31 -13.00 -1.27
CA HIS A 8 12.35 -12.62 -2.29
C HIS A 8 12.64 -11.21 -2.82
N ASN A 9 12.86 -10.23 -1.93
CA ASN A 9 13.17 -8.85 -2.33
C ASN A 9 14.45 -8.77 -3.15
N GLU A 10 15.51 -9.49 -2.76
CA GLU A 10 16.76 -9.54 -3.53
C GLU A 10 16.55 -10.09 -4.95
N ARG A 11 15.87 -11.25 -5.08
CA ARG A 11 15.57 -11.84 -6.39
C ARG A 11 14.68 -10.95 -7.25
N THR A 12 13.72 -10.26 -6.64
CA THR A 12 12.85 -9.31 -7.36
C THR A 12 13.63 -8.11 -7.87
N LEU A 13 14.55 -7.56 -7.07
CA LEU A 13 15.41 -6.44 -7.49
C LEU A 13 16.40 -6.86 -8.58
N GLU A 14 16.94 -8.08 -8.51
CA GLU A 14 17.78 -8.66 -9.57
C GLU A 14 17.01 -8.84 -10.88
N PHE A 15 15.80 -9.40 -10.81
CA PHE A 15 14.92 -9.55 -11.97
C PHE A 15 14.61 -8.20 -12.62
N ILE A 16 14.18 -7.22 -11.83
CA ILE A 16 13.88 -5.86 -12.32
C ILE A 16 15.10 -5.23 -13.00
N ALA A 17 16.29 -5.44 -12.45
CA ALA A 17 17.50 -4.85 -12.99
C ALA A 17 17.94 -5.48 -14.33
N GLY A 18 17.69 -6.78 -14.52
CA GLY A 18 18.07 -7.52 -15.73
C GLY A 18 17.02 -7.58 -16.83
N GLU A 19 15.80 -7.10 -16.58
CA GLU A 19 14.68 -7.21 -17.54
C GLU A 19 14.51 -5.90 -18.32
N ASP A 20 14.89 -5.90 -19.59
CA ASP A 20 14.82 -4.72 -20.47
C ASP A 20 13.37 -4.26 -20.72
N SER A 21 12.39 -5.18 -20.70
CA SER A 21 10.98 -4.84 -20.94
C SER A 21 10.28 -4.14 -19.78
N VAL A 22 10.91 -4.07 -18.60
CA VAL A 22 10.39 -3.30 -17.45
C VAL A 22 10.81 -1.85 -17.60
N ASP A 23 9.85 -0.93 -17.73
CA ASP A 23 10.09 0.52 -17.74
C ASP A 23 9.76 1.20 -16.42
N VAL A 24 8.68 0.73 -15.76
CA VAL A 24 8.10 1.32 -14.56
C VAL A 24 7.90 0.25 -13.51
N VAL A 25 8.38 0.51 -12.29
CA VAL A 25 8.16 -0.32 -11.12
C VAL A 25 7.18 0.38 -10.19
N VAL A 26 6.03 -0.26 -9.99
CA VAL A 26 5.01 0.15 -9.03
C VAL A 26 5.25 -0.61 -7.73
N ILE A 27 5.56 0.11 -6.65
CA ILE A 27 5.70 -0.49 -5.33
C ILE A 27 4.41 -0.28 -4.55
N VAL A 28 3.94 -1.31 -3.83
CA VAL A 28 2.81 -1.23 -2.90
C VAL A 28 3.12 -2.15 -1.72
N SER A 29 2.92 -1.69 -0.49
CA SER A 29 3.09 -2.50 0.72
C SER A 29 2.33 -1.84 1.86
N PRO A 30 1.75 -2.60 2.82
CA PRO A 30 1.06 -2.02 3.96
C PRO A 30 2.00 -1.41 5.03
N PHE A 31 3.30 -1.73 4.98
CA PHE A 31 4.32 -1.27 5.96
C PHE A 31 3.96 -1.50 7.44
N THR A 32 3.14 -2.50 7.74
CA THR A 32 2.74 -2.88 9.11
C THR A 32 3.92 -3.32 9.99
N GLY A 33 5.05 -3.70 9.37
CA GLY A 33 6.27 -4.10 10.06
C GLY A 33 7.05 -2.97 10.75
N LEU A 34 6.75 -1.69 10.48
CA LEU A 34 7.52 -0.55 11.02
C LEU A 34 7.46 -0.42 12.55
N ARG A 35 6.54 -1.12 13.21
CA ARG A 35 6.39 -1.15 14.68
C ARG A 35 6.65 -2.52 15.31
N LEU A 36 6.94 -3.52 14.49
CA LEU A 36 7.10 -4.91 14.92
C LEU A 36 8.57 -5.28 15.05
N SER A 37 8.85 -6.52 15.43
CA SER A 37 10.21 -7.07 15.37
C SER A 37 10.69 -7.15 13.92
N VAL A 38 11.91 -6.70 13.66
CA VAL A 38 12.50 -6.66 12.31
C VAL A 38 13.70 -7.62 12.24
N LEU A 39 13.84 -8.32 11.12
CA LEU A 39 15.03 -9.09 10.79
C LEU A 39 15.80 -8.34 9.70
N LEU A 40 17.06 -8.01 9.97
CA LEU A 40 17.97 -7.38 9.02
C LEU A 40 18.69 -8.43 8.16
N ALA A 41 19.26 -7.99 7.03
CA ALA A 41 19.94 -8.85 6.07
C ALA A 41 21.18 -9.57 6.65
N ASP A 42 21.86 -8.94 7.62
CA ASP A 42 22.99 -9.53 8.35
C ASP A 42 22.58 -10.58 9.40
N GLY A 43 21.26 -10.83 9.55
CA GLY A 43 20.71 -11.75 10.54
C GLY A 43 20.38 -11.11 11.88
N THR A 44 20.70 -9.83 12.08
CA THR A 44 20.37 -9.06 13.29
C THR A 44 18.86 -8.97 13.48
N ARG A 45 18.39 -9.19 14.71
CA ARG A 45 16.98 -9.08 15.09
C ARG A 45 16.77 -7.87 15.98
N LEU A 46 15.90 -6.97 15.56
CA LEU A 46 15.48 -5.83 16.34
C LEU A 46 14.15 -6.15 17.04
N ALA A 47 14.03 -5.77 18.30
CA ALA A 47 12.79 -5.86 19.06
C ALA A 47 11.72 -4.90 18.46
N PRO A 48 10.44 -5.05 18.81
CA PRO A 48 9.41 -4.08 18.46
C PRO A 48 9.80 -2.67 18.92
N GLY A 49 9.56 -1.66 18.09
CA GLY A 49 9.99 -0.28 18.32
C GLY A 49 9.65 0.64 17.14
N ASP A 50 10.07 1.90 17.19
CA ASP A 50 9.94 2.79 16.02
C ASP A 50 11.03 2.50 14.98
N HIS A 51 10.69 1.77 13.93
CA HIS A 51 11.59 1.47 12.83
C HIS A 51 11.33 2.36 11.60
N THR A 52 10.69 3.51 11.76
CA THR A 52 10.31 4.39 10.63
C THR A 52 11.54 4.81 9.82
N GLU A 53 12.58 5.32 10.46
CA GLU A 53 13.80 5.78 9.77
C GLU A 53 14.52 4.62 9.07
N LEU A 54 14.64 3.48 9.75
CA LEU A 54 15.19 2.25 9.15
C LEU A 54 14.41 1.85 7.89
N GLY A 55 13.08 1.87 7.96
CA GLY A 55 12.20 1.55 6.84
C GLY A 55 12.35 2.54 5.68
N VAL A 56 12.43 3.85 5.97
CA VAL A 56 12.66 4.90 4.96
C VAL A 56 13.99 4.69 4.26
N ASN A 57 15.07 4.43 5.01
CA ASN A 57 16.40 4.21 4.45
C ASN A 57 16.44 2.93 3.58
N ALA A 58 15.81 1.84 4.03
CA ALA A 58 15.71 0.61 3.27
C ALA A 58 14.90 0.80 1.98
N PHE A 59 13.80 1.56 2.04
CA PHE A 59 12.98 1.88 0.87
C PHE A 59 13.74 2.77 -0.12
N ALA A 60 14.47 3.78 0.36
CA ALA A 60 15.31 4.64 -0.46
C ALA A 60 16.41 3.84 -1.19
N ALA A 61 17.07 2.90 -0.50
CA ALA A 61 18.07 2.03 -1.10
C ALA A 61 17.48 1.14 -2.23
N ALA A 62 16.29 0.57 -2.00
CA ALA A 62 15.60 -0.22 -3.03
C ALA A 62 15.25 0.64 -4.26
N VAL A 63 14.70 1.84 -4.04
CA VAL A 63 14.38 2.80 -5.12
C VAL A 63 15.62 3.19 -5.90
N GLN A 64 16.73 3.48 -5.21
CA GLN A 64 18.00 3.84 -5.86
C GLN A 64 18.54 2.70 -6.72
N ARG A 65 18.47 1.45 -6.25
CA ARG A 65 18.87 0.28 -7.03
C ARG A 65 18.03 0.10 -8.29
N ILE A 66 16.71 0.30 -8.18
CA ILE A 66 15.79 0.23 -9.33
C ILE A 66 16.12 1.34 -10.35
N ARG A 67 16.32 2.58 -9.89
CA ARG A 67 16.69 3.72 -10.75
C ARG A 67 18.07 3.57 -11.40
N ALA A 68 19.04 3.00 -10.68
CA ALA A 68 20.37 2.73 -11.20
C ALA A 68 20.35 1.72 -12.36
N ALA A 69 19.33 0.86 -12.42
CA ALA A 69 19.07 -0.03 -13.56
C ALA A 69 18.26 0.64 -14.69
N GLY A 70 18.12 1.97 -14.67
CA GLY A 70 17.41 2.74 -15.71
C GLY A 70 15.88 2.67 -15.60
N LYS A 71 15.33 2.17 -14.50
CA LYS A 71 13.89 1.98 -14.31
C LYS A 71 13.28 3.15 -13.56
N ARG A 72 12.02 3.51 -13.87
CA ARG A 72 11.28 4.56 -13.17
C ARG A 72 10.46 3.98 -12.03
N VAL A 73 10.33 4.70 -10.93
CA VAL A 73 9.62 4.20 -9.73
C VAL A 73 8.44 5.09 -9.38
N VAL A 74 7.33 4.47 -9.03
CA VAL A 74 6.17 5.11 -8.39
C VAL A 74 5.71 4.24 -7.22
N PHE A 75 5.30 4.90 -6.16
CA PHE A 75 4.75 4.24 -4.98
C PHE A 75 3.24 4.49 -4.91
N ILE A 76 2.46 3.43 -4.72
CA ILE A 76 1.02 3.57 -4.42
C ILE A 76 0.85 3.40 -2.92
N SER A 77 0.15 4.33 -2.28
CA SER A 77 -0.04 4.28 -0.82
C SER A 77 -0.75 2.98 -0.40
N PRO A 78 -0.57 2.55 0.86
CA PRO A 78 -1.38 1.49 1.44
C PRO A 78 -2.89 1.77 1.31
N VAL A 79 -3.68 0.70 1.30
CA VAL A 79 -5.14 0.78 1.37
C VAL A 79 -5.54 1.21 2.79
N PRO A 80 -6.42 2.22 2.97
CA PRO A 80 -6.93 2.60 4.27
C PRO A 80 -7.73 1.45 4.90
N SER A 81 -7.64 1.26 6.20
CA SER A 81 -8.35 0.20 6.91
C SER A 81 -8.62 0.59 8.36
N ASN A 82 -9.82 0.29 8.87
CA ASN A 82 -10.18 0.51 10.27
C ASN A 82 -9.83 -0.66 11.23
N GLY A 83 -9.07 -1.65 10.75
CA GLY A 83 -8.67 -2.83 11.53
C GLY A 83 -9.80 -3.83 11.83
N LYS A 84 -10.99 -3.66 11.23
CA LYS A 84 -12.10 -4.62 11.30
C LYS A 84 -12.26 -5.32 9.95
N ASP A 85 -12.89 -6.49 9.95
CA ASP A 85 -13.26 -7.18 8.70
C ASP A 85 -14.35 -6.39 7.96
N ILE A 86 -13.92 -5.50 7.06
CA ILE A 86 -14.79 -4.60 6.28
C ILE A 86 -15.63 -5.40 5.30
N GLY A 87 -15.03 -6.40 4.64
CA GLY A 87 -15.75 -7.29 3.72
C GLY A 87 -16.92 -7.99 4.40
N LYS A 88 -16.70 -8.55 5.60
CA LYS A 88 -17.78 -9.16 6.40
C LYS A 88 -18.83 -8.15 6.85
N CYS A 89 -18.44 -6.93 7.20
CA CYS A 89 -19.38 -5.87 7.55
C CYS A 89 -20.35 -5.60 6.39
N VAL A 90 -19.82 -5.32 5.20
CA VAL A 90 -20.62 -4.94 4.02
C VAL A 90 -21.56 -6.07 3.61
N VAL A 91 -21.07 -7.31 3.57
CA VAL A 91 -21.92 -8.47 3.27
C VAL A 91 -23.04 -8.63 4.31
N GLY A 92 -22.73 -8.45 5.59
CA GLY A 92 -23.73 -8.45 6.65
C GLY A 92 -24.77 -7.35 6.47
N ALA A 93 -24.35 -6.12 6.20
CA ALA A 93 -25.23 -4.98 5.96
C ALA A 93 -26.21 -5.26 4.80
N MET A 94 -25.73 -5.86 3.70
CA MET A 94 -26.58 -6.28 2.57
C MET A 94 -27.62 -7.33 2.96
N ILE A 95 -27.23 -8.37 3.71
CA ILE A 95 -28.14 -9.43 4.18
C ILE A 95 -29.25 -8.85 5.06
N TYR A 96 -28.89 -7.93 5.94
CA TYR A 96 -29.83 -7.26 6.85
C TYR A 96 -30.53 -6.04 6.24
N LYS A 97 -30.26 -5.72 4.96
CA LYS A 97 -30.83 -4.57 4.24
C LYS A 97 -30.60 -3.24 4.97
N LEU A 98 -29.41 -3.07 5.54
CA LEU A 98 -28.96 -1.82 6.13
C LEU A 98 -28.59 -0.83 5.02
N ALA A 99 -28.34 0.43 5.41
CA ALA A 99 -27.87 1.46 4.48
C ALA A 99 -26.53 1.06 3.84
N GLU A 100 -26.28 1.50 2.60
CA GLU A 100 -25.07 1.15 1.85
C GLU A 100 -23.79 1.69 2.50
N ASP A 101 -23.89 2.84 3.17
CA ASP A 101 -22.81 3.53 3.90
C ASP A 101 -22.63 3.01 5.34
N PHE A 102 -23.38 1.98 5.76
CA PHE A 102 -23.38 1.51 7.15
C PHE A 102 -21.99 1.08 7.65
N CYS A 103 -21.14 0.58 6.75
CA CYS A 103 -19.80 0.11 7.05
C CYS A 103 -18.70 1.12 6.74
N ASP A 104 -19.06 2.28 6.18
CA ASP A 104 -18.10 3.34 5.86
C ASP A 104 -17.46 3.87 7.13
N PHE A 105 -16.21 4.32 7.01
CA PHE A 105 -15.42 4.71 8.17
C PHE A 105 -14.60 5.95 7.89
N HIS A 106 -14.44 6.79 8.91
CA HIS A 106 -13.54 7.93 8.82
C HIS A 106 -12.09 7.46 8.65
N ARG A 107 -11.34 8.14 7.79
CA ARG A 107 -9.90 7.88 7.59
C ARG A 107 -9.09 8.04 8.87
N SER A 108 -9.54 8.89 9.80
CA SER A 108 -8.96 9.00 11.15
C SER A 108 -9.05 7.71 11.98
N GLY A 109 -10.00 6.82 11.64
CA GLY A 109 -10.12 5.47 12.18
C GLY A 109 -9.11 4.47 11.60
N ASP A 110 -8.19 4.91 10.73
CA ASP A 110 -7.16 4.04 10.17
C ASP A 110 -6.22 3.51 11.26
N ALA A 111 -6.26 2.19 11.47
CA ALA A 111 -5.53 1.50 12.53
C ALA A 111 -4.01 1.51 12.32
N THR A 112 -3.52 1.97 11.17
CA THR A 112 -2.09 1.99 10.81
C THR A 112 -1.35 3.29 11.17
N GLY A 113 -2.06 4.28 11.74
CA GLY A 113 -1.78 5.73 11.61
C GLY A 113 -0.52 6.34 12.23
N GLY A 114 0.27 5.65 13.07
CA GLY A 114 1.45 6.27 13.70
C GLY A 114 2.70 6.27 12.80
N GLY A 115 3.27 5.08 12.58
CA GLY A 115 4.47 4.91 11.75
C GLY A 115 4.22 5.12 10.27
N ARG A 116 3.02 4.76 9.77
CA ARG A 116 2.67 4.87 8.35
C ARG A 116 2.70 6.32 7.88
N ALA A 117 2.02 7.23 8.57
CA ALA A 117 1.98 8.64 8.15
C ALA A 117 3.37 9.29 8.15
N ALA A 118 4.21 8.98 9.14
CA ALA A 118 5.58 9.47 9.20
C ALA A 118 6.46 8.90 8.08
N PHE A 119 6.31 7.61 7.77
CA PHE A 119 6.98 6.95 6.65
C PHE A 119 6.58 7.59 5.30
N MET A 120 5.27 7.73 5.05
CA MET A 120 4.74 8.30 3.80
C MET A 120 5.30 9.70 3.56
N ARG A 121 5.25 10.59 4.56
CA ARG A 121 5.78 11.97 4.44
C ARG A 121 7.26 12.01 4.05
N GLN A 122 8.08 11.09 4.56
CA GLN A 122 9.49 11.04 4.20
C GLN A 122 9.70 10.48 2.79
N VAL A 123 8.94 9.46 2.41
CA VAL A 123 9.02 8.82 1.08
C VAL A 123 8.59 9.76 -0.04
N GLU A 124 7.58 10.61 0.18
CA GLU A 124 7.14 11.64 -0.78
C GLU A 124 8.28 12.56 -1.22
N GLY A 125 9.28 12.77 -0.36
CA GLY A 125 10.46 13.58 -0.66
C GLY A 125 11.33 13.05 -1.80
N PHE A 126 11.27 11.74 -2.11
CA PHE A 126 12.16 11.12 -3.10
C PHE A 126 11.49 10.13 -4.07
N VAL A 127 10.23 9.75 -3.86
CA VAL A 127 9.43 8.93 -4.78
C VAL A 127 8.03 9.54 -4.98
N PRO A 128 7.53 9.64 -6.22
CA PRO A 128 6.15 10.06 -6.47
C PRO A 128 5.17 9.08 -5.82
N ILE A 129 4.15 9.61 -5.14
CA ILE A 129 3.11 8.80 -4.49
C ILE A 129 1.77 9.01 -5.18
N LEU A 130 1.13 7.90 -5.56
CA LEU A 130 -0.30 7.87 -5.87
C LEU A 130 -1.06 7.42 -4.62
N SER A 131 -1.82 8.34 -4.03
CA SER A 131 -2.53 8.08 -2.77
C SER A 131 -3.87 7.40 -3.00
N LEU A 132 -4.02 6.17 -2.52
CA LEU A 132 -5.31 5.47 -2.41
C LEU A 132 -6.20 6.07 -1.33
N ASP A 133 -5.63 6.71 -0.30
CA ASP A 133 -6.42 7.35 0.77
C ASP A 133 -7.38 8.38 0.17
N ALA A 134 -6.91 9.23 -0.76
CA ALA A 134 -7.75 10.24 -1.42
C ALA A 134 -8.75 9.65 -2.44
N MET A 135 -8.47 8.44 -2.95
CA MET A 135 -9.32 7.78 -3.94
C MET A 135 -10.43 6.96 -3.26
N ILE A 136 -10.15 6.36 -2.12
CA ILE A 136 -11.09 5.53 -1.38
C ILE A 136 -11.87 6.36 -0.36
N CYS A 137 -11.26 7.42 0.19
CA CYS A 137 -11.86 8.23 1.24
C CYS A 137 -12.15 9.67 0.77
N PRO A 138 -13.10 9.89 -0.15
CA PRO A 138 -13.54 11.24 -0.47
C PRO A 138 -14.07 11.91 0.80
N ASP A 139 -13.72 13.19 1.00
CA ASP A 139 -14.16 13.97 2.15
C ASP A 139 -13.90 13.32 3.52
N ASP A 140 -12.80 12.55 3.64
CA ASP A 140 -12.33 11.88 4.87
C ASP A 140 -13.19 10.68 5.33
N VAL A 141 -14.15 10.23 4.51
CA VAL A 141 -14.96 9.02 4.74
C VAL A 141 -14.63 7.99 3.68
N CYS A 142 -14.16 6.83 4.11
CA CYS A 142 -13.72 5.72 3.26
C CYS A 142 -14.89 4.85 2.84
N ASP A 143 -15.16 4.82 1.54
CA ASP A 143 -16.25 4.01 0.98
C ASP A 143 -15.87 2.54 1.02
N THR A 144 -16.77 1.74 1.58
CA THR A 144 -16.64 0.29 1.69
C THR A 144 -17.48 -0.45 0.65
N TYR A 145 -18.45 0.25 0.08
CA TYR A 145 -19.24 -0.12 -1.07
C TYR A 145 -19.45 1.11 -1.96
N ARG A 146 -19.14 1.01 -3.26
CA ARG A 146 -19.22 2.13 -4.20
C ARG A 146 -19.66 1.65 -5.57
N ASP A 147 -20.62 2.33 -6.19
CA ASP A 147 -21.08 2.04 -7.56
C ASP A 147 -21.44 0.56 -7.79
N GLY A 148 -22.08 -0.07 -6.80
CA GLY A 148 -22.45 -1.49 -6.89
C GLY A 148 -21.31 -2.48 -6.56
N VAL A 149 -20.15 -1.99 -6.13
CA VAL A 149 -18.92 -2.78 -5.94
C VAL A 149 -18.52 -2.82 -4.47
N LEU A 150 -18.33 -4.02 -3.93
CA LEU A 150 -17.72 -4.23 -2.63
C LEU A 150 -16.22 -3.89 -2.73
N MET A 151 -15.76 -2.93 -1.95
CA MET A 151 -14.39 -2.45 -2.06
C MET A 151 -13.39 -3.41 -1.41
N TYR A 152 -13.75 -4.02 -0.28
CA TYR A 152 -12.87 -4.82 0.56
C TYR A 152 -13.26 -6.29 0.58
N ARG A 153 -12.26 -7.17 0.56
CA ARG A 153 -12.41 -8.61 0.76
C ARG A 153 -12.40 -8.99 2.24
N ASP A 154 -11.55 -8.31 3.02
CA ASP A 154 -11.26 -8.60 4.42
C ASP A 154 -10.92 -7.29 5.17
N GLU A 155 -10.07 -7.36 6.19
CA GLU A 155 -9.68 -6.22 7.02
C GLU A 155 -9.02 -5.07 6.25
N GLY A 156 -8.31 -5.34 5.15
CA GLY A 156 -7.58 -4.29 4.42
C GLY A 156 -7.23 -4.60 2.97
N HIS A 157 -7.55 -5.79 2.46
CA HIS A 157 -7.36 -6.10 1.06
C HIS A 157 -8.58 -5.65 0.24
N LEU A 158 -8.31 -5.01 -0.89
CA LEU A 158 -9.34 -4.73 -1.88
C LEU A 158 -9.84 -6.03 -2.53
N THR A 159 -11.11 -6.07 -2.93
CA THR A 159 -11.60 -7.07 -3.87
C THR A 159 -10.98 -6.84 -5.26
N LYS A 160 -11.09 -7.83 -6.14
CA LYS A 160 -10.66 -7.68 -7.54
C LYS A 160 -11.48 -6.58 -8.23
N GLU A 161 -12.77 -6.55 -7.97
CA GLU A 161 -13.73 -5.61 -8.53
C GLU A 161 -13.46 -4.19 -8.01
N GLY A 162 -13.21 -4.04 -6.71
CA GLY A 162 -12.87 -2.76 -6.07
C GLY A 162 -11.55 -2.20 -6.59
N SER A 163 -10.51 -3.03 -6.69
CA SER A 163 -9.24 -2.63 -7.33
C SER A 163 -9.45 -2.22 -8.80
N GLY A 164 -10.24 -3.00 -9.55
CA GLY A 164 -10.59 -2.67 -10.93
C GLY A 164 -11.41 -1.38 -11.07
N LEU A 165 -12.32 -1.10 -10.13
CA LEU A 165 -13.10 0.14 -10.08
C LEU A 165 -12.19 1.35 -9.90
N LEU A 166 -11.31 1.34 -8.89
CA LEU A 166 -10.35 2.41 -8.66
C LEU A 166 -9.43 2.62 -9.88
N GLY A 167 -8.96 1.52 -10.47
CA GLY A 167 -8.15 1.55 -11.68
C GLY A 167 -8.82 2.31 -12.84
N ARG A 168 -10.12 2.07 -13.07
CA ARG A 168 -10.90 2.73 -14.11
C ARG A 168 -11.24 4.18 -13.76
N LEU A 169 -11.74 4.44 -12.56
CA LEU A 169 -12.18 5.78 -12.13
C LEU A 169 -11.04 6.79 -12.15
N TYR A 170 -9.84 6.36 -11.73
CA TYR A 170 -8.71 7.27 -11.55
C TYR A 170 -7.63 7.11 -12.62
N GLY A 171 -7.78 6.21 -13.58
CA GLY A 171 -6.77 5.95 -14.61
C GLY A 171 -5.42 5.53 -14.02
N LEU A 172 -5.44 4.67 -12.98
CA LEU A 172 -4.26 4.41 -12.13
C LEU A 172 -3.04 3.94 -12.92
N SER A 173 -3.23 3.07 -13.92
CA SER A 173 -2.12 2.58 -14.74
C SER A 173 -1.48 3.73 -15.52
N GLN A 174 -2.27 4.53 -16.23
CA GLN A 174 -1.76 5.68 -16.98
C GLN A 174 -1.04 6.67 -16.07
N LYS A 175 -1.65 7.04 -14.93
CA LYS A 175 -1.02 7.94 -13.96
C LYS A 175 0.29 7.38 -13.42
N ALA A 176 0.36 6.08 -13.13
CA ALA A 176 1.59 5.45 -12.68
C ALA A 176 2.71 5.60 -13.73
N PHE A 177 2.41 5.41 -15.01
CA PHE A 177 3.36 5.64 -16.09
C PHE A 177 3.77 7.11 -16.25
N GLU A 178 2.86 8.05 -16.04
CA GLU A 178 3.11 9.49 -16.18
C GLU A 178 3.98 10.04 -15.05
N VAL A 179 3.72 9.64 -13.80
CA VAL A 179 4.40 10.22 -12.62
C VAL A 179 5.69 9.52 -12.26
N ALA A 180 5.87 8.24 -12.65
CA ALA A 180 7.03 7.46 -12.27
C ALA A 180 8.34 8.13 -12.71
N ARG A 181 9.29 8.21 -11.78
CA ARG A 181 10.63 8.80 -11.97
C ARG A 181 11.70 7.99 -11.27
#